data_AF-A0A7J4T7H1-F1
#
_entry.id   AF-A0A7J4T7H1-F1
#
_cell.length_a   1.000
_cell.length_b   1.000
_cell.length_c   1.000
_cell.angle_alpha   90.00
_cell.angle_beta   90.00
_cell.angle_gamma   90.00
#
_symmetry.space_group_name_H-M   'P 1'
#
loop_
_entity.id
_entity.type
_entity.pdbx_description
1 polymer ?
#
loop_
_entity_poly.entity_id
_entity_poly.type
_entity_poly.pdbx_seq_one_letter_code
_entity_poly.pdbx_strand_id
1 'polypeptide(L)'
;MAEREKATESPFTVGTAPFRPGDKPNLGGVWDAQPKDLWRPDPEKCLTEDTHAHATGLIRVLTDDYKAEGEWNPQLSSDALIEGLKHMVTLRVFDDRMIKMQRTGKLSFYMRSFGEEAVAVAQTMALEDQDWIFPSYRQPGAQFVRGRDMVSMICHCIG
;
A
#
# COMPACT_ATOMS: atom_id res chain seq x y z
N MET A 1 5.28 -22.54 49.50
CA MET A 1 5.62 -21.65 48.37
C MET A 1 6.05 -22.56 47.24
N ALA A 2 5.35 -22.55 46.10
CA ALA A 2 5.69 -23.44 44.99
C ALA A 2 6.99 -22.97 44.31
N GLU A 3 7.94 -23.88 44.17
CA GLU A 3 9.24 -23.66 43.55
C GLU A 3 9.02 -23.41 42.05
N ARG A 4 9.48 -22.26 41.55
CA ARG A 4 9.38 -21.93 40.12
C ARG A 4 10.53 -22.60 39.38
N GLU A 5 10.24 -23.68 38.66
CA GLU A 5 11.16 -24.26 37.68
C GLU A 5 11.37 -23.31 36.50
N LYS A 6 12.63 -23.14 36.09
CA LYS A 6 12.97 -22.41 34.86
C LYS A 6 12.60 -23.29 33.66
N ALA A 7 11.64 -22.83 32.86
CA ALA A 7 11.13 -23.58 31.71
C ALA A 7 12.15 -23.76 30.56
N THR A 8 13.13 -22.86 30.42
CA THR A 8 14.19 -22.94 29.38
C THR A 8 15.47 -22.25 29.83
N GLU A 9 16.64 -22.78 29.44
CA GLU A 9 17.95 -22.15 29.68
C GLU A 9 18.39 -21.18 28.56
N SER A 10 17.87 -21.37 27.34
CA SER A 10 18.18 -20.50 26.20
C SER A 10 17.45 -19.16 26.30
N PRO A 11 18.12 -18.02 25.97
CA PRO A 11 17.47 -16.71 25.96
C PRO A 11 16.43 -16.61 24.82
N PHE A 12 15.36 -15.87 25.07
CA PHE A 12 14.36 -15.55 24.03
C PHE A 12 14.93 -14.54 23.03
N THR A 13 14.80 -14.84 21.75
CA THR A 13 15.10 -13.89 20.68
C THR A 13 13.87 -13.02 20.42
N VAL A 14 13.98 -11.71 20.65
CA VAL A 14 12.92 -10.74 20.38
C VAL A 14 13.33 -9.88 19.19
N GLY A 15 12.55 -9.90 18.12
CA GLY A 15 12.75 -9.01 16.97
C GLY A 15 12.60 -7.56 17.40
N THR A 16 13.59 -6.73 17.09
CA THR A 16 13.56 -5.29 17.39
C THR A 16 13.67 -4.48 16.11
N ALA A 17 13.01 -3.33 16.08
CA ALA A 17 13.16 -2.39 14.97
C ALA A 17 14.62 -1.92 14.91
N PRO A 18 15.22 -1.83 13.72
CA PRO A 18 16.64 -1.48 13.56
C PRO A 18 16.95 -0.03 13.96
N PHE A 19 15.94 0.86 13.96
CA PHE A 19 16.08 2.27 14.31
C PHE A 19 14.95 2.70 15.26
N ARG A 20 15.25 3.65 16.14
CA ARG A 20 14.37 4.22 17.16
C ARG A 20 14.27 5.75 17.01
N PRO A 21 13.31 6.40 17.68
CA PRO A 21 13.24 7.86 17.70
C PRO A 21 14.57 8.48 18.15
N GLY A 22 15.17 9.31 17.30
CA GLY A 22 16.50 9.90 17.51
C GLY A 22 17.59 9.34 16.60
N ASP A 23 17.40 8.14 16.05
CA ASP A 23 18.32 7.53 15.09
C ASP A 23 18.11 8.09 13.68
N LYS A 24 19.17 8.05 12.87
CA LYS A 24 19.04 8.25 11.42
C LYS A 24 18.64 6.92 10.79
N PRO A 25 17.44 6.80 10.18
CA PRO A 25 17.04 5.55 9.55
C PRO A 25 17.93 5.26 8.34
N ASN A 26 18.43 4.02 8.26
CA ASN A 26 19.10 3.49 7.07
C ASN A 26 18.25 2.33 6.51
N LEU A 27 17.58 2.59 5.39
CA LEU A 27 16.69 1.62 4.73
C LEU A 27 17.41 0.73 3.70
N GLY A 28 18.73 0.63 3.77
CA GLY A 28 19.52 -0.21 2.87
C GLY A 28 20.16 0.51 1.68
N GLY A 29 20.14 1.85 1.65
CA GLY A 29 20.77 2.64 0.59
C GLY A 29 19.90 2.81 -0.66
N VAL A 30 20.52 2.75 -1.85
CA VAL A 30 19.83 2.81 -3.15
C VAL A 30 19.14 1.47 -3.38
N TRP A 31 17.87 1.49 -3.80
CA TRP A 31 17.21 0.25 -4.21
C TRP A 31 17.79 -0.25 -5.52
N ASP A 32 18.49 -1.38 -5.45
CA ASP A 32 19.14 -1.99 -6.61
C ASP A 32 18.16 -2.56 -7.62
N ALA A 33 16.91 -2.81 -7.22
CA ALA A 33 15.86 -3.38 -8.07
C ALA A 33 15.53 -2.47 -9.26
N GLN A 34 15.71 -3.01 -10.46
CA GLN A 34 15.44 -2.38 -11.75
C GLN A 34 14.18 -2.97 -12.41
N PRO A 35 13.48 -2.20 -13.26
CA PRO A 35 12.26 -2.67 -13.92
C PRO A 35 12.39 -3.94 -14.80
N LYS A 36 13.61 -4.31 -15.18
CA LYS A 36 13.91 -5.46 -16.05
C LYS A 36 14.33 -6.72 -15.28
N ASP A 37 14.46 -6.64 -13.95
CA ASP A 37 15.03 -7.74 -13.15
C ASP A 37 14.09 -8.95 -13.07
N LEU A 38 12.78 -8.71 -13.12
CA LEU A 38 11.76 -9.75 -13.07
C LEU A 38 10.92 -9.71 -14.34
N TRP A 39 10.93 -10.83 -15.07
CA TRP A 39 10.07 -11.06 -16.23
C TRP A 39 8.59 -11.10 -15.83
N ARG A 40 7.67 -10.98 -16.80
CA ARG A 40 6.23 -11.03 -16.57
C ARG A 40 5.66 -12.42 -16.95
N PRO A 41 5.26 -13.25 -15.98
CA PRO A 41 4.69 -14.56 -16.29
C PRO A 41 3.35 -14.51 -17.01
N ASP A 42 3.12 -15.51 -17.88
CA ASP A 42 1.82 -15.78 -18.47
C ASP A 42 0.89 -16.36 -17.39
N PRO A 43 -0.18 -15.65 -16.99
CA PRO A 43 -1.03 -16.08 -15.87
C PRO A 43 -1.74 -17.41 -16.11
N GLU A 44 -1.90 -17.86 -17.36
CA GLU A 44 -2.56 -19.14 -17.66
C GLU A 44 -1.59 -20.33 -17.60
N LYS A 45 -0.28 -20.09 -17.79
CA LYS A 45 0.74 -21.15 -17.92
C LYS A 45 1.75 -21.17 -16.78
N CYS A 46 1.85 -20.10 -16.01
CA CYS A 46 2.79 -19.97 -14.91
C CYS A 46 2.51 -21.02 -13.83
N LEU A 47 3.56 -21.69 -13.36
CA LEU A 47 3.52 -22.55 -12.19
C LEU A 47 3.96 -21.75 -10.95
N THR A 48 3.66 -22.26 -9.76
CA THR A 48 4.09 -21.65 -8.49
C THR A 48 5.61 -21.47 -8.43
N GLU A 49 6.36 -22.47 -8.90
CA GLU A 49 7.84 -22.47 -8.88
C GLU A 49 8.44 -21.32 -9.71
N ASP A 50 7.78 -20.96 -10.80
CA ASP A 50 8.19 -19.88 -11.70
C ASP A 50 8.17 -18.50 -11.01
N THR A 51 7.38 -18.37 -9.92
CA THR A 51 7.18 -17.12 -9.18
C THR A 51 8.04 -17.00 -7.91
N HIS A 52 8.89 -17.99 -7.61
CA HIS A 52 9.74 -17.95 -6.41
C HIS A 52 10.66 -16.73 -6.37
N ALA A 53 11.22 -16.33 -7.52
CA ALA A 53 12.02 -15.12 -7.63
C ALA A 53 11.17 -13.86 -7.38
N HIS A 54 9.93 -13.82 -7.88
CA HIS A 54 9.01 -12.68 -7.67
C HIS A 54 8.57 -12.52 -6.22
N ALA A 55 8.45 -13.62 -5.47
CA ALA A 55 8.06 -13.59 -4.06
C ALA A 55 9.09 -12.91 -3.13
N THR A 56 10.36 -12.88 -3.55
CA THR A 56 11.46 -12.29 -2.77
C THR A 56 12.11 -11.08 -3.44
N GLY A 57 11.82 -10.86 -4.73
CA GLY A 57 12.24 -9.68 -5.48
C GLY A 57 11.23 -8.54 -5.42
N LEU A 58 11.42 -7.54 -6.28
CA LEU A 58 10.55 -6.37 -6.40
C LEU A 58 10.19 -6.14 -7.87
N ILE A 59 8.89 -6.22 -8.18
CA ILE A 59 8.38 -5.78 -9.48
C ILE A 59 8.33 -4.26 -9.49
N ARG A 60 8.99 -3.65 -10.47
CA ARG A 60 9.11 -2.20 -10.64
C ARG A 60 8.91 -1.86 -12.11
N VAL A 61 8.34 -0.68 -12.41
CA VAL A 61 8.15 -0.19 -13.79
C VAL A 61 8.87 1.14 -14.01
N LEU A 62 8.74 2.08 -13.07
CA LEU A 62 9.35 3.40 -13.19
C LEU A 62 10.79 3.38 -12.68
N THR A 63 11.73 3.83 -13.52
CA THR A 63 13.12 4.10 -13.13
C THR A 63 13.23 5.36 -12.27
N ASP A 64 14.41 5.64 -11.72
CA ASP A 64 14.67 6.87 -10.96
C ASP A 64 14.60 8.14 -11.82
N ASP A 65 14.76 8.00 -13.15
CA ASP A 65 14.58 9.05 -14.15
C ASP A 65 13.13 9.16 -14.66
N TYR A 66 12.18 8.53 -13.96
CA TYR A 66 10.74 8.55 -14.28
C TYR A 66 10.38 7.94 -15.64
N LYS A 67 11.20 7.02 -16.18
CA LYS A 67 10.92 6.29 -17.42
C LYS A 67 10.26 4.95 -17.10
N ALA A 68 9.22 4.61 -17.85
CA ALA A 68 8.59 3.30 -17.76
C ALA A 68 9.35 2.27 -18.61
N GLU A 69 9.85 1.21 -17.98
CA GLU A 69 10.62 0.15 -18.62
C GLU A 69 10.15 -1.25 -18.18
N GLY A 70 10.64 -2.28 -18.86
CA GLY A 70 10.36 -3.68 -18.52
C GLY A 70 9.05 -4.21 -19.09
N GLU A 71 8.87 -5.53 -18.98
CA GLU A 71 7.68 -6.25 -19.48
C GLU A 71 6.41 -5.95 -18.66
N TRP A 72 6.60 -5.45 -17.44
CA TRP A 72 5.53 -5.05 -16.55
C TRP A 72 4.93 -3.68 -16.88
N ASN A 73 5.51 -2.91 -17.81
CA ASN A 73 4.92 -1.64 -18.26
C ASN A 73 3.55 -1.91 -18.93
N PRO A 74 2.43 -1.44 -18.35
CA PRO A 74 1.09 -1.72 -18.87
C PRO A 74 0.71 -0.90 -20.10
N GLN A 75 1.55 0.07 -20.51
CA GLN A 75 1.29 0.97 -21.65
C GLN A 75 -0.06 1.71 -21.54
N LEU A 76 -0.39 2.16 -20.33
CA LEU A 76 -1.61 2.91 -20.07
C LEU A 76 -1.60 4.27 -20.78
N SER A 77 -2.78 4.71 -21.20
CA SER A 77 -2.95 6.06 -21.75
C SER A 77 -2.67 7.12 -20.68
N SER A 78 -2.26 8.31 -21.12
CA SER A 78 -2.07 9.44 -20.21
C SER A 78 -3.35 9.79 -19.45
N ASP A 79 -4.52 9.61 -20.07
CA ASP A 79 -5.81 9.88 -19.43
C ASP A 79 -6.07 8.94 -18.25
N ALA A 80 -5.80 7.64 -18.39
CA ALA A 80 -5.94 6.67 -17.31
C ALA A 80 -4.96 6.96 -16.16
N LEU A 81 -3.72 7.36 -16.48
CA LEU A 81 -2.73 7.75 -15.48
C LEU A 81 -3.15 9.03 -14.73
N ILE A 82 -3.70 10.01 -15.44
CA ILE A 82 -4.22 11.25 -14.87
C ILE A 82 -5.42 10.96 -13.95
N GLU A 83 -6.31 10.05 -14.35
CA GLU A 83 -7.44 9.61 -13.53
C GLU A 83 -6.97 8.94 -12.23
N GLY A 84 -6.02 8.00 -12.30
CA GLY A 84 -5.42 7.41 -11.11
C GLY A 84 -4.77 8.44 -10.20
N LEU A 85 -4.06 9.42 -10.76
CA LEU A 85 -3.49 10.54 -10.00
C LEU A 85 -4.57 11.37 -9.32
N LYS A 86 -5.69 11.67 -10.00
CA LYS A 86 -6.82 12.41 -9.40
C LYS A 86 -7.38 11.66 -8.19
N HIS A 87 -7.55 10.34 -8.28
CA HIS A 87 -8.03 9.54 -7.14
C HIS A 87 -7.04 9.53 -5.98
N MET A 88 -5.74 9.35 -6.25
CA MET A 88 -4.70 9.40 -5.20
C MET A 88 -4.65 10.75 -4.49
N VAL A 89 -4.71 11.85 -5.24
CA VAL A 89 -4.72 13.21 -4.68
C VAL A 89 -6.00 13.46 -3.89
N THR A 90 -7.15 13.02 -4.41
CA THR A 90 -8.45 13.15 -3.72
C THR A 90 -8.42 12.44 -2.38
N LEU A 91 -7.90 11.20 -2.34
CA LEU A 91 -7.73 10.45 -1.12
C LEU A 91 -6.81 11.17 -0.12
N ARG A 92 -5.66 11.66 -0.57
CA ARG A 92 -4.72 12.38 0.31
C ARG A 92 -5.34 13.65 0.91
N VAL A 93 -6.05 14.42 0.09
CA VAL A 93 -6.75 15.63 0.54
C VAL A 93 -7.86 15.28 1.53
N PHE A 94 -8.61 14.21 1.27
CA PHE A 94 -9.63 13.71 2.19
C PHE A 94 -9.03 13.34 3.55
N ASP A 95 -7.97 12.52 3.57
CA ASP A 95 -7.25 12.12 4.78
C ASP A 95 -6.80 13.31 5.63
N ASP A 96 -6.21 14.32 5.00
CA ASP A 96 -5.75 15.53 5.68
C ASP A 96 -6.91 16.33 6.30
N ARG A 97 -8.07 16.36 5.65
CA ARG A 97 -9.26 17.04 6.17
C ARG A 97 -9.87 16.26 7.34
N MET A 98 -9.95 14.95 7.24
CA MET A 98 -10.52 14.10 8.28
C MET A 98 -9.66 14.10 9.55
N ILE A 99 -8.33 14.07 9.44
CA ILE A 99 -7.46 14.26 10.61
C ILE A 99 -7.62 15.64 11.25
N LYS A 100 -7.81 16.70 10.46
CA LYS A 100 -8.09 18.02 11.03
C LYS A 100 -9.42 18.02 11.78
N MET A 101 -10.46 17.41 11.23
CA MET A 101 -11.75 17.27 11.90
C MET A 101 -11.61 16.50 13.21
N GLN A 102 -10.88 15.38 13.20
CA GLN A 102 -10.60 14.57 14.38
C GLN A 102 -9.89 15.38 15.47
N ARG A 103 -8.87 16.16 15.12
CA ARG A 103 -8.13 17.03 16.05
C ARG A 103 -8.99 18.17 16.63
N THR A 104 -10.03 18.59 15.91
CA THR A 104 -11.00 19.59 16.41
C THR A 104 -12.18 18.97 17.19
N GLY A 105 -12.17 17.66 17.42
CA GLY A 105 -13.24 16.96 18.14
C GLY A 105 -14.54 16.81 17.36
N LYS A 106 -14.55 17.11 16.06
CA LYS A 106 -15.72 16.94 15.17
C LYS A 106 -15.90 15.50 14.67
N LEU A 107 -14.89 14.67 14.88
CA LEU A 107 -14.82 13.27 14.48
C LEU A 107 -14.13 12.51 15.61
N SER A 108 -14.67 11.35 16.00
CA SER A 108 -14.14 10.55 17.10
C SER A 108 -12.80 9.90 16.73
N PHE A 109 -12.75 9.25 15.57
CA PHE A 109 -11.62 8.43 15.15
C PHE A 109 -11.38 8.51 13.64
N TYR A 110 -10.11 8.49 13.23
CA TYR A 110 -9.74 8.45 11.82
C TYR A 110 -8.34 7.87 11.62
N MET A 111 -8.13 7.12 10.53
CA MET A 111 -6.84 6.56 10.15
C MET A 111 -6.46 7.02 8.74
N ARG A 112 -5.19 7.42 8.56
CA ARG A 112 -4.67 7.85 7.26
C ARG A 112 -4.02 6.70 6.49
N SER A 113 -4.10 6.76 5.17
CA SER A 113 -3.40 5.92 4.19
C SER A 113 -2.29 6.69 3.44
N PHE A 114 -1.66 7.66 4.11
CA PHE A 114 -0.60 8.48 3.51
C PHE A 114 0.58 7.63 3.04
N GLY A 115 0.93 7.74 1.76
CA GLY A 115 1.99 6.96 1.11
C GLY A 115 1.53 5.61 0.55
N GLU A 116 0.30 5.20 0.82
CA GLU A 116 -0.29 3.93 0.38
C GLU A 116 -1.42 4.15 -0.65
N GLU A 117 -1.64 5.40 -1.11
CA GLU A 117 -2.80 5.77 -1.92
C GLU A 117 -2.85 5.00 -3.25
N ALA A 118 -1.68 4.81 -3.88
CA ALA A 118 -1.55 4.12 -5.16
C ALA A 118 -2.01 2.67 -5.10
N VAL A 119 -1.79 1.99 -3.97
CA VAL A 119 -2.12 0.56 -3.81
C VAL A 119 -3.62 0.36 -3.90
N ALA A 120 -4.39 1.12 -3.13
CA ALA A 120 -5.85 1.01 -3.12
C ALA A 120 -6.48 1.47 -4.44
N VAL A 121 -5.96 2.56 -5.02
CA VAL A 121 -6.50 3.15 -6.25
C VAL A 121 -6.21 2.27 -7.46
N ALA A 122 -4.94 1.95 -7.71
CA ALA A 122 -4.54 1.23 -8.93
C ALA A 122 -5.12 -0.18 -8.97
N GLN A 123 -5.15 -0.89 -7.83
CA GLN A 123 -5.79 -2.21 -7.76
C GLN A 123 -7.28 -2.11 -8.13
N THR A 124 -8.00 -1.12 -7.59
CA THR A 124 -9.44 -0.98 -7.86
C THR A 124 -9.71 -0.58 -9.30
N MET A 125 -8.88 0.29 -9.89
CA MET A 125 -9.00 0.67 -11.30
C MET A 125 -8.72 -0.48 -12.27
N ALA A 126 -7.93 -1.48 -11.84
CA ALA A 126 -7.65 -2.67 -12.64
C ALA A 126 -8.75 -3.74 -12.55
N LEU A 127 -9.73 -3.58 -11.65
CA LEU A 127 -10.81 -4.54 -11.41
C LEU A 127 -12.13 -4.08 -12.05
N GLU A 128 -12.96 -5.05 -12.45
CA GLU A 128 -14.30 -4.79 -12.96
C GLU A 128 -15.26 -4.39 -11.81
N ASP A 129 -16.33 -3.66 -12.09
CA ASP A 129 -17.20 -3.07 -11.06
C ASP A 129 -17.88 -4.09 -10.14
N GLN A 130 -18.13 -5.30 -10.62
CA GLN A 130 -18.71 -6.39 -9.84
C GLN A 130 -17.69 -7.16 -8.98
N ASP A 131 -16.39 -6.90 -9.15
CA ASP A 131 -15.36 -7.62 -8.40
C ASP A 131 -15.40 -7.22 -6.93
N TRP A 132 -15.45 -8.23 -6.06
CA TRP A 132 -15.50 -8.04 -4.63
C TRP A 132 -14.12 -7.66 -4.10
N ILE A 133 -14.10 -6.57 -3.31
CA ILE A 133 -12.90 -6.11 -2.62
C ILE A 133 -13.13 -6.30 -1.14
N PHE A 134 -12.15 -6.92 -0.46
CA PHE A 134 -12.13 -7.09 0.99
C PHE A 134 -11.06 -6.17 1.60
N PRO A 135 -11.33 -4.86 1.74
CA PRO A 135 -10.31 -3.89 2.12
C PRO A 135 -10.04 -3.89 3.62
N SER A 136 -8.84 -3.43 3.99
CA SER A 136 -8.55 -2.96 5.35
C SER A 136 -8.96 -1.49 5.55
N TYR A 137 -8.80 -0.97 6.76
CA TYR A 137 -9.05 0.45 7.08
C TYR A 137 -8.10 1.44 6.38
N ARG A 138 -7.03 0.97 5.72
CA ARG A 138 -6.07 1.81 4.96
C ARG A 138 -6.38 1.89 3.46
N GLN A 139 -7.48 1.32 3.00
CA GLN A 139 -7.82 1.31 1.57
C GLN A 139 -9.12 2.08 1.22
N PRO A 140 -9.40 3.26 1.81
CA PRO A 140 -10.62 4.01 1.46
C PRO A 140 -10.61 4.53 0.01
N GLY A 141 -9.44 4.58 -0.64
CA GLY A 141 -9.30 4.95 -2.05
C GLY A 141 -10.15 4.13 -3.01
N ALA A 142 -10.36 2.84 -2.71
CA ALA A 142 -11.20 1.96 -3.52
C ALA A 142 -12.64 2.50 -3.66
N GLN A 143 -13.15 3.13 -2.60
CA GLN A 143 -14.52 3.67 -2.60
C GLN A 143 -14.65 4.88 -3.52
N PHE A 144 -13.64 5.74 -3.57
CA PHE A 144 -13.60 6.87 -4.49
C PHE A 144 -13.48 6.44 -5.95
N VAL A 145 -12.71 5.39 -6.23
CA VAL A 145 -12.64 4.80 -7.58
C VAL A 145 -14.01 4.27 -8.01
N ARG A 146 -14.74 3.60 -7.10
CA ARG A 146 -16.11 3.13 -7.33
C ARG A 146 -17.19 4.23 -7.26
N GLY A 147 -16.80 5.50 -7.37
CA GLY A 147 -17.73 6.61 -7.45
C GLY A 147 -18.49 6.93 -6.17
N ARG A 148 -18.04 6.46 -4.99
CA ARG A 148 -18.65 6.86 -3.72
C ARG A 148 -18.47 8.36 -3.54
N ASP A 149 -19.59 9.04 -3.34
CA ASP A 149 -19.61 10.47 -3.07
C ASP A 149 -18.86 10.83 -1.77
N MET A 150 -18.17 11.96 -1.80
CA MET A 150 -17.35 12.42 -0.68
C MET A 150 -18.20 12.76 0.55
N VAL A 151 -19.38 13.37 0.36
CA VAL A 151 -20.29 13.68 1.48
C VAL A 151 -20.76 12.39 2.14
N SER A 152 -21.14 11.39 1.34
CA SER A 152 -21.48 10.05 1.84
C SER A 152 -20.36 9.43 2.68
N MET A 153 -19.10 9.62 2.27
CA MET A 153 -17.96 9.10 3.02
C MET A 153 -17.69 9.87 4.32
N ILE A 154 -17.84 11.20 4.32
CA ILE A 154 -17.74 12.02 5.54
C ILE A 154 -18.84 11.64 6.53
N CYS A 155 -20.09 11.52 6.08
CA CYS A 155 -21.22 11.10 6.89
C CYS A 155 -20.95 9.76 7.58
N HIS A 156 -20.41 8.79 6.85
CA HIS A 156 -20.05 7.50 7.42
C HIS A 156 -19.00 7.59 8.54
N CYS A 157 -18.06 8.53 8.45
CA CYS A 157 -17.05 8.72 9.50
C CYS A 157 -17.62 9.41 10.75
N ILE A 158 -18.53 10.38 10.59
CA ILE A 158 -19.08 11.14 11.72
C ILE A 158 -20.18 10.39 12.47
N GLY A 159 -20.83 9.41 11.85
CA GLY A 159 -22.00 8.70 12.39
C GLY A 159 -23.28 9.51 12.22
#